data_AF-A0A8B6E3I5-F1
#
_entry.id   AF-A0A8B6E3I5-F1
#
_cell.length_a   1.000
_cell.length_b   1.000
_cell.length_c   1.000
_cell.angle_alpha   90.00
_cell.angle_beta   90.00
_cell.angle_gamma   90.00
#
_symmetry.space_group_name_H-M   'P 1'
#
loop_
_entity.id
_entity.type
_entity.pdbx_description
1 polymer ?
#
loop_
_entity_poly.entity_id
_entity_poly.type
_entity_poly.pdbx_seq_one_letter_code
_entity_poly.pdbx_strand_id
1 'polypeptide(L)'
;MTLNVVTVMMLVIGINCFNIDTNNVVNILGPEGTHFGYSAVMFSNEDSQNWVVVGAIKANFTNNQNIKSPGNIFKCKLNFTQSTHDTCKPMDIRTNDNIRWPDLPGYEEDDELLGASMAIFDDTIITCAPLWKNMIPLRSS
;
A
#
# COMPACT_ATOMS: atom_id res chain seq x y z
N MET A 1 34.39 30.08 -32.10
CA MET A 1 34.35 28.84 -31.28
C MET A 1 33.54 29.01 -30.00
N THR A 2 33.61 30.16 -29.32
CA THR A 2 32.86 30.46 -28.08
C THR A 2 31.34 30.59 -28.27
N LEU A 3 30.87 31.16 -29.38
CA LEU A 3 29.44 31.32 -29.67
C LEU A 3 28.72 29.97 -29.72
N ASN A 4 29.28 28.97 -30.42
CA ASN A 4 28.70 27.63 -30.52
C ASN A 4 28.63 26.93 -29.15
N VAL A 5 29.62 27.14 -28.28
CA VAL A 5 29.64 26.55 -26.94
C VAL A 5 28.57 27.18 -26.04
N VAL A 6 28.39 28.51 -26.10
CA VAL A 6 27.34 29.22 -25.35
C VAL A 6 25.95 28.84 -25.84
N THR A 7 25.74 28.72 -27.16
CA THR A 7 24.46 28.29 -27.73
C THR A 7 24.12 26.85 -27.36
N VAL A 8 25.10 25.94 -27.39
CA VAL A 8 24.93 24.56 -26.93
C VAL A 8 24.64 24.52 -25.43
N MET A 9 25.33 25.31 -24.62
CA MET A 9 25.09 25.36 -23.17
C MET A 9 23.70 25.92 -22.85
N MET A 10 23.23 26.96 -23.54
CA MET A 10 21.85 27.45 -23.40
C MET A 10 20.79 26.44 -23.87
N LEU A 11 21.06 25.67 -24.92
CA LEU A 11 20.20 24.57 -25.36
C LEU A 11 20.13 23.44 -24.32
N VAL A 12 21.22 23.15 -23.61
CA VAL A 12 21.30 22.11 -22.57
C VAL A 12 20.60 22.56 -21.28
N ILE A 13 20.66 23.84 -20.92
CA ILE A 13 20.01 24.39 -19.72
C ILE A 13 18.47 24.43 -19.88
N GLY A 14 17.95 24.46 -21.11
CA GLY A 14 16.51 24.51 -21.40
C GLY A 14 15.79 23.16 -21.34
N ILE A 15 16.50 22.05 -21.24
CA ILE A 15 15.90 20.71 -21.20
C ILE A 15 15.63 20.34 -19.75
N ASN A 16 14.57 20.90 -19.18
CA ASN A 16 13.98 20.34 -17.97
C ASN A 16 13.17 19.10 -18.37
N CYS A 17 13.84 17.94 -18.45
CA CYS A 17 13.20 16.65 -18.69
C CYS A 17 12.40 16.21 -17.44
N PHE A 18 11.18 16.71 -17.27
CA PHE A 18 10.19 16.08 -16.40
C PHE A 18 8.92 15.79 -17.21
N ASN A 19 8.55 14.52 -17.31
CA ASN A 19 7.42 14.04 -18.12
C ASN A 19 6.24 13.54 -17.27
N ILE A 20 6.19 13.90 -15.99
CA ILE A 20 5.06 13.59 -15.10
C ILE A 20 4.01 14.71 -15.25
N ASP A 21 2.80 14.33 -15.63
CA ASP A 21 1.67 15.25 -15.74
C ASP A 21 1.09 15.59 -14.36
N THR A 22 1.13 16.86 -13.99
CA THR A 22 0.58 17.38 -12.72
C THR A 22 -0.81 17.97 -12.87
N ASN A 23 -1.33 18.13 -14.09
CA ASN A 23 -2.65 18.70 -14.36
C ASN A 23 -3.74 17.63 -14.40
N ASN A 24 -3.43 16.46 -14.96
CA ASN A 24 -4.37 15.35 -15.09
C ASN A 24 -4.07 14.23 -14.08
N VAL A 25 -4.27 14.53 -12.79
CA VAL A 25 -4.02 13.56 -11.70
C VAL A 25 -5.25 12.72 -11.38
N VAL A 26 -5.04 11.46 -11.01
CA VAL A 26 -6.08 10.59 -10.47
C VAL A 26 -5.98 10.60 -8.93
N ASN A 27 -6.96 11.21 -8.28
CA ASN A 27 -7.03 11.23 -6.83
C ASN A 27 -7.69 9.95 -6.29
N ILE A 28 -6.90 9.14 -5.57
CA ILE A 28 -7.34 7.94 -4.88
C ILE A 28 -7.61 8.30 -3.43
N LEU A 29 -8.86 8.23 -3.02
CA LEU A 29 -9.32 8.55 -1.68
C LEU A 29 -9.65 7.26 -0.93
N GLY A 30 -9.37 7.26 0.38
CA GLY A 30 -9.67 6.14 1.26
C GLY A 30 -10.21 6.61 2.60
N PRO A 31 -10.48 5.69 3.53
CA PRO A 31 -11.12 6.01 4.80
C PRO A 31 -10.30 7.00 5.64
N GLU A 32 -10.95 8.05 6.13
CA GLU A 32 -10.29 9.08 6.93
C GLU A 32 -9.70 8.53 8.24
N GLY A 33 -8.61 9.12 8.71
CA GLY A 33 -7.97 8.74 9.98
C GLY A 33 -7.24 7.38 9.97
N THR A 34 -7.35 6.60 8.89
CA THR A 34 -6.75 5.25 8.80
C THR A 34 -5.29 5.24 8.34
N HIS A 35 -4.72 6.42 8.07
CA HIS A 35 -3.42 6.57 7.38
C HIS A 35 -3.41 5.85 6.02
N PHE A 36 -4.51 5.92 5.29
CA PHE A 36 -4.58 5.45 3.91
C PHE A 36 -3.53 6.13 3.04
N GLY A 37 -2.74 5.34 2.32
CA GLY A 37 -1.60 5.83 1.53
C GLY A 37 -0.25 5.68 2.24
N TYR A 38 -0.20 4.99 3.39
CA TYR A 38 1.06 4.75 4.11
C TYR A 38 2.08 3.99 3.25
N SER A 39 1.61 3.02 2.46
CA SER A 39 2.37 2.38 1.39
C SER A 39 1.48 2.13 0.18
N ALA A 40 2.07 2.04 -1.02
CA ALA A 40 1.33 1.78 -2.26
C ALA A 40 2.17 1.03 -3.29
N VAL A 41 1.52 0.16 -4.08
CA VAL A 41 2.12 -0.53 -5.24
C VAL A 41 1.15 -0.50 -6.42
N MET A 42 1.68 -0.45 -7.64
CA MET A 42 0.90 -0.56 -8.88
C MET A 42 0.92 -2.00 -9.38
N PHE A 43 -0.24 -2.62 -9.48
CA PHE A 43 -0.41 -4.01 -9.90
C PHE A 43 -1.22 -4.08 -11.19
N SER A 44 -0.71 -4.81 -12.18
CA SER A 44 -1.42 -5.05 -13.45
C SER A 44 -1.55 -6.55 -13.62
N ASN A 45 -2.76 -7.05 -13.90
CA ASN A 45 -2.97 -8.46 -14.21
C ASN A 45 -2.89 -8.70 -15.73
N GLU A 46 -2.94 -9.99 -16.13
CA GLU A 46 -2.92 -10.40 -17.54
C GLU A 46 -4.06 -9.78 -18.37
N ASP A 47 -5.21 -9.51 -17.75
CA ASP A 47 -6.37 -8.85 -18.39
C ASP A 47 -6.20 -7.32 -18.58
N SER A 48 -4.99 -6.79 -18.41
CA SER A 48 -4.69 -5.35 -18.51
C SER A 48 -5.52 -4.47 -17.57
N GLN A 49 -6.00 -5.01 -16.45
CA GLN A 49 -6.62 -4.22 -15.40
C GLN A 49 -5.54 -3.67 -14.49
N ASN A 50 -5.41 -2.34 -14.46
CA ASN A 50 -4.45 -1.65 -13.63
C ASN A 50 -5.08 -1.29 -12.29
N TRP A 51 -4.39 -1.63 -11.22
CA TRP A 51 -4.80 -1.41 -9.85
C TRP A 51 -3.71 -0.66 -9.10
N VAL A 52 -4.12 0.20 -8.18
CA VAL A 52 -3.24 0.63 -7.10
C VAL A 52 -3.69 -0.10 -5.86
N VAL A 53 -2.75 -0.76 -5.20
CA VAL A 53 -2.99 -1.40 -3.92
C VAL A 53 -2.35 -0.53 -2.85
N VAL A 54 -3.13 -0.17 -1.83
CA VAL A 54 -2.81 0.86 -0.85
C VAL A 54 -2.92 0.31 0.56
N GLY A 55 -1.90 0.53 1.38
CA GLY A 55 -1.90 0.21 2.80
C GLY A 55 -2.49 1.36 3.62
N ALA A 56 -3.30 1.01 4.63
CA ALA A 56 -3.88 1.92 5.61
C ALA A 56 -3.69 1.34 7.01
N ILE A 57 -2.59 1.72 7.66
CA ILE A 57 -2.08 1.05 8.88
C ILE A 57 -2.95 1.19 10.14
N LYS A 58 -4.00 2.01 10.11
CA LYS A 58 -4.99 2.14 11.21
C LYS A 58 -6.40 1.70 10.81
N ALA A 59 -6.59 1.20 9.59
CA ALA A 59 -7.89 0.68 9.16
C ALA A 59 -8.22 -0.62 9.91
N ASN A 60 -9.51 -0.79 10.22
CA ASN A 60 -10.01 -2.03 10.81
C ASN A 60 -10.32 -3.06 9.73
N PHE A 61 -10.36 -4.34 10.12
CA PHE A 61 -10.85 -5.39 9.24
C PHE A 61 -12.37 -5.30 9.07
N THR A 62 -12.84 -5.64 7.87
CA THR A 62 -14.29 -5.65 7.55
C THR A 62 -15.00 -6.83 8.23
N ASN A 63 -14.30 -7.94 8.44
CA ASN A 63 -14.83 -9.22 8.90
C ASN A 63 -14.62 -9.49 10.40
N ASN A 64 -13.81 -8.69 11.10
CA ASN A 64 -13.60 -8.83 12.54
C ASN A 64 -13.31 -7.47 13.20
N GLN A 65 -14.25 -6.98 13.99
CA GLN A 65 -14.13 -5.67 14.68
C GLN A 65 -13.51 -5.78 16.07
N ASN A 66 -13.15 -6.99 16.53
CA ASN A 66 -12.56 -7.18 17.85
C ASN A 66 -11.07 -6.87 17.89
N ILE A 67 -10.41 -6.82 16.72
CA ILE A 67 -9.00 -6.48 16.59
C ILE A 67 -8.91 -4.97 16.35
N LYS A 68 -8.14 -4.29 17.19
CA LYS A 68 -8.06 -2.84 17.19
C LYS A 68 -6.95 -2.36 16.26
N SER A 69 -7.34 -1.57 15.26
CA SER A 69 -6.41 -0.90 14.34
C SER A 69 -5.30 -1.82 13.79
N PRO A 70 -5.61 -3.05 13.33
CA PRO A 70 -4.60 -3.95 12.79
C PRO A 70 -3.89 -3.37 11.56
N GLY A 71 -4.58 -2.50 10.82
CA GLY A 71 -4.20 -2.09 9.48
C GLY A 71 -4.96 -2.90 8.44
N ASN A 72 -5.14 -2.34 7.25
CA ASN A 72 -5.84 -3.00 6.18
C ASN A 72 -5.28 -2.57 4.82
N ILE A 73 -5.56 -3.35 3.78
CA ILE A 73 -5.07 -3.13 2.43
C ILE A 73 -6.27 -2.95 1.50
N PHE A 74 -6.18 -1.96 0.64
CA PHE A 74 -7.25 -1.59 -0.28
C PHE A 74 -6.80 -1.77 -1.71
N LYS A 75 -7.63 -2.41 -2.53
CA LYS A 75 -7.44 -2.54 -3.96
C LYS A 75 -8.31 -1.51 -4.67
N CYS A 76 -7.69 -0.58 -5.38
CA CYS A 76 -8.34 0.52 -6.08
C CYS A 76 -8.19 0.37 -7.59
N LYS A 77 -9.30 0.29 -8.32
CA LYS A 77 -9.25 0.20 -9.79
C LYS A 77 -8.84 1.54 -10.36
N LEU A 78 -7.81 1.56 -11.20
CA LEU A 78 -7.46 2.77 -11.93
C LEU A 78 -8.51 3.04 -13.01
N ASN A 79 -9.23 4.14 -12.86
CA ASN A 79 -10.11 4.69 -13.88
C ASN A 79 -9.70 6.14 -14.15
N PHE A 80 -9.13 6.39 -15.33
CA PHE A 80 -8.64 7.71 -15.75
C PHE A 80 -9.74 8.71 -16.10
N THR A 81 -11.02 8.32 -16.01
CA THR A 81 -12.16 9.17 -16.40
C THR A 81 -12.92 9.80 -15.22
N GLN A 82 -12.71 9.36 -13.97
CA GLN A 82 -13.42 9.86 -12.79
C GLN A 82 -12.56 9.77 -11.52
N SER A 83 -12.84 10.64 -10.53
CA SER A 83 -12.29 10.53 -9.18
C SER A 83 -12.71 9.20 -8.53
N THR A 84 -11.77 8.49 -7.92
CA THR A 84 -11.91 7.06 -7.60
C THR A 84 -12.47 6.79 -6.19
N HIS A 85 -13.21 7.73 -5.61
CA HIS A 85 -13.72 7.66 -4.22
C HIS A 85 -14.47 6.34 -3.93
N ASP A 86 -15.16 5.75 -4.91
CA ASP A 86 -15.95 4.51 -4.73
C ASP A 86 -15.28 3.22 -5.24
N THR A 87 -14.03 3.29 -5.71
CA THR A 87 -13.37 2.14 -6.38
C THR A 87 -12.47 1.32 -5.49
N CYS A 88 -12.08 1.84 -4.31
CA CYS A 88 -11.21 1.14 -3.38
C CYS A 88 -12.02 0.15 -2.53
N LYS A 89 -11.68 -1.13 -2.61
CA LYS A 89 -12.28 -2.18 -1.78
C LYS A 89 -11.23 -2.77 -0.84
N PRO A 90 -11.54 -2.99 0.45
CA PRO A 90 -10.63 -3.69 1.35
C PRO A 90 -10.39 -5.11 0.85
N MET A 91 -9.17 -5.58 0.97
CA MET A 91 -8.77 -6.94 0.64
C MET A 91 -8.90 -7.81 1.89
N ASP A 92 -9.46 -9.00 1.73
CA ASP A 92 -9.49 -9.98 2.82
C ASP A 92 -8.17 -10.75 2.83
N ILE A 93 -7.21 -10.29 3.65
CA ILE A 93 -5.86 -10.84 3.75
C ILE A 93 -5.69 -11.63 5.05
N ARG A 94 -6.60 -11.48 6.01
CA ARG A 94 -6.51 -12.19 7.27
C ARG A 94 -6.71 -13.68 7.01
N THR A 95 -5.76 -14.47 7.50
CA THR A 95 -5.86 -15.91 7.41
C THR A 95 -6.96 -16.40 8.36
N ASN A 96 -7.70 -17.43 7.96
CA ASN A 96 -8.82 -17.96 8.76
C ASN A 96 -8.33 -18.36 10.18
N ASP A 97 -9.11 -18.00 11.22
CA ASP A 97 -8.81 -18.30 12.64
C ASP A 97 -8.58 -19.79 12.93
N ASN A 98 -8.97 -20.66 12.00
CA ASN A 98 -8.83 -22.11 12.10
C ASN A 98 -7.38 -22.60 11.93
N ILE A 99 -6.42 -21.75 11.52
CA ILE A 99 -5.01 -22.12 11.49
C ILE A 99 -4.42 -21.94 12.89
N ARG A 100 -4.50 -22.99 13.70
CA ARG A 100 -3.69 -23.09 14.92
C ARG A 100 -2.26 -23.42 14.54
N TRP A 101 -1.33 -22.50 14.81
CA TRP A 101 0.09 -22.80 14.81
C TRP A 101 0.45 -23.58 16.07
N PRO A 102 0.83 -24.87 15.97
CA PRO A 102 1.02 -25.74 17.14
C PRO A 102 2.06 -25.20 18.14
N ASP A 103 3.07 -24.51 17.63
CA ASP A 103 4.18 -23.97 18.41
C ASP A 103 3.95 -22.53 18.89
N LEU A 104 2.80 -21.93 18.57
CA LEU A 104 2.47 -20.57 18.94
C LEU A 104 1.46 -20.56 20.11
N PRO A 105 1.90 -20.28 21.35
CA PRO A 105 1.00 -20.29 22.51
C PRO A 105 -0.09 -19.21 22.45
N GLY A 106 0.14 -18.13 21.70
CA GLY A 106 -0.82 -17.07 21.41
C GLY A 106 -0.18 -15.96 20.56
N TYR A 107 -1.02 -15.08 20.00
CA TYR A 107 -0.58 -13.93 19.21
C TYR A 107 -1.49 -12.71 19.47
N GLU A 108 -0.96 -11.51 19.20
CA GLU A 108 -1.68 -10.24 19.30
C GLU A 108 -1.63 -9.53 17.94
N GLU A 109 -2.80 -9.22 17.40
CA GLU A 109 -2.97 -8.53 16.10
C GLU A 109 -3.30 -7.03 16.29
N ASP A 110 -3.47 -6.57 17.53
CA ASP A 110 -3.74 -5.15 17.83
C ASP A 110 -2.52 -4.29 17.46
N ASP A 111 -2.80 -3.23 16.70
CA ASP A 111 -1.81 -2.25 16.22
C ASP A 111 -0.62 -2.90 15.47
N GLU A 112 -0.84 -4.00 14.74
CA GLU A 112 0.20 -4.76 14.04
C GLU A 112 0.81 -4.04 12.82
N LEU A 113 0.17 -2.94 12.37
CA LEU A 113 0.53 -2.12 11.20
C LEU A 113 0.53 -2.89 9.88
N LEU A 114 -0.46 -3.73 9.64
CA LEU A 114 -0.64 -4.40 8.35
C LEU A 114 -0.70 -3.38 7.20
N GLY A 115 0.10 -3.63 6.17
CA GLY A 115 0.23 -2.72 5.02
C GLY A 115 1.23 -1.59 5.26
N ALA A 116 2.08 -1.67 6.29
CA ALA A 116 3.17 -0.70 6.49
C ALA A 116 4.18 -0.71 5.33
N SER A 117 4.40 -1.86 4.70
CA SER A 117 5.26 -2.00 3.53
C SER A 117 4.68 -3.01 2.55
N MET A 118 4.79 -2.73 1.26
CA MET A 118 4.34 -3.62 0.19
C MET A 118 5.34 -3.66 -0.95
N ALA A 119 5.42 -4.80 -1.62
CA ALA A 119 6.23 -5.01 -2.81
C ALA A 119 5.50 -5.96 -3.77
N ILE A 120 5.93 -5.96 -5.03
CA ILE A 120 5.49 -6.93 -6.04
C ILE A 120 6.65 -7.86 -6.35
N PHE A 121 6.38 -9.15 -6.35
CA PHE A 121 7.34 -10.19 -6.69
C PHE A 121 6.59 -11.31 -7.43
N ASP A 122 7.03 -11.65 -8.65
CA ASP A 122 6.43 -12.68 -9.50
C ASP A 122 4.88 -12.62 -9.56
N ASP A 123 4.35 -11.46 -9.99
CA ASP A 123 2.90 -11.17 -10.08
C ASP A 123 2.11 -11.38 -8.78
N THR A 124 2.81 -11.39 -7.65
CA THR A 124 2.25 -11.51 -6.31
C THR A 124 2.54 -10.25 -5.51
N ILE A 125 1.55 -9.81 -4.74
CA ILE A 125 1.72 -8.70 -3.80
C ILE A 125 2.17 -9.28 -2.47
N ILE A 126 3.33 -8.83 -1.99
CA ILE A 126 3.84 -9.13 -0.66
C ILE A 126 3.56 -7.92 0.22
N THR A 127 3.04 -8.17 1.42
CA THR A 127 2.73 -7.14 2.41
C THR A 127 3.16 -7.60 3.80
N CYS A 128 3.47 -6.66 4.69
CA CYS A 128 3.94 -6.94 6.03
C CYS A 128 3.12 -6.20 7.11
N ALA A 129 3.08 -6.81 8.29
CA ALA A 129 2.60 -6.24 9.56
C ALA A 129 3.80 -6.24 10.56
N PRO A 130 4.65 -5.21 10.56
CA PRO A 130 5.93 -5.23 11.26
C PRO A 130 5.81 -5.26 12.79
N LEU A 131 4.63 -4.93 13.35
CA LEU A 131 4.38 -4.94 14.79
C LEU A 131 3.50 -6.10 15.24
N TRP A 132 3.30 -7.13 14.41
CA TRP A 132 2.65 -8.36 14.83
C TRP A 132 3.44 -9.05 15.95
N LYS A 133 2.76 -9.59 16.98
CA LYS A 133 3.40 -10.07 18.21
C LYS A 133 3.04 -11.51 18.53
N ASN A 134 4.05 -12.24 18.99
CA ASN A 134 3.90 -13.53 19.67
C ASN A 134 3.70 -13.30 21.17
N MET A 135 2.65 -13.88 21.74
CA MET A 135 2.46 -13.88 23.19
C MET A 135 3.30 -14.99 23.80
N ILE A 136 4.43 -14.66 24.43
CA ILE A 136 5.26 -15.64 25.15
C ILE A 136 4.81 -15.69 26.60
N PRO A 137 4.41 -16.85 27.15
CA PRO A 137 4.09 -16.98 28.56
C PRO A 137 5.30 -16.61 29.42
N LEU A 138 5.13 -15.70 30.37
CA LEU A 138 6.15 -15.44 31.38
C LEU A 138 6.30 -16.69 32.25
N ARG A 139 7.52 -17.25 32.28
CA ARG A 139 7.84 -18.35 33.19
C ARG A 139 7.81 -17.80 34.62
N SER A 140 6.84 -18.22 35.43
CA SER A 140 6.85 -17.91 36.85
C SER A 140 8.09 -18.55 37.48
N SER A 141 8.93 -17.72 38.11
CA SER A 141 10.06 -18.17 38.93
C SER A 141 9.59 -18.65 40.29
#